data_AF-A0A109J8E2-F1
#
_entry.id   AF-A0A109J8E2-F1
#
_cell.length_a   1.000
_cell.length_b   1.000
_cell.length_c   1.000
_cell.angle_alpha   90.00
_cell.angle_beta   90.00
_cell.angle_gamma   90.00
#
_symmetry.space_group_name_H-M   'P 1'
#
loop_
_entity.id
_entity.type
_entity.pdbx_description
1 polymer ?
#
loop_
_entity_poly.entity_id
_entity_poly.type
_entity_poly.pdbx_seq_one_letter_code
_entity_poly.pdbx_strand_id
1 'polypeptide(L)'
;MSGVEVITFGCRLNTYESEVMRAQAEKAGLNNAILVNTCAVTGEAVRQARQAIRRARRDNPHARIIVTGCAAQTEKETFADMAEVDAVLGNEEKLKRASYRSLPDFGVSAEEKLRVNDIMSVRQTAPQMVKHIDGHVRAFIQVQNGCDHRCTFCIIPYGRGNSRSVPMGAVVDQARKLVESGYREIVLTGVDATSYGAGLPGEPTLGLLAKTLLKQVPDIRRLRLSSIDSIEADKHLLDLIADEARFMPHLHLSLQHGDDMILKRMKRRHSSADALAFVNDVRRLRPQMSFGADMIAGFPTESEEMFANAVRLAEEANIAHLHVFPYSPRPGTPAARMPQLDRALVKERAARLRATGHRLHQSHLDGMVGTQQWLLVENNGLAHTENFTLVAAAGLAPRSFVQAVITGHNGKHLDMQLTAADAA
;
A
#
# COMPACT_ATOMS: atom_id res chain seq x y z
N MET A 1 11.86 20.84 19.66
CA MET A 1 10.99 19.64 19.76
C MET A 1 11.78 18.57 20.53
N SER A 2 11.16 17.83 21.45
CA SER A 2 11.82 16.69 22.12
C SER A 2 11.41 15.39 21.42
N GLY A 3 12.38 14.57 21.00
CA GLY A 3 12.12 13.26 20.36
C GLY A 3 12.25 13.25 18.83
N VAL A 4 11.72 12.18 18.23
CA VAL A 4 11.75 11.91 16.78
C VAL A 4 10.35 12.03 16.20
N GLU A 5 10.17 12.85 15.17
CA GLU A 5 8.95 12.91 14.36
C GLU A 5 9.15 12.12 13.06
N VAL A 6 8.10 11.48 12.55
CA VAL A 6 8.15 10.77 11.25
C VAL A 6 7.02 11.24 10.36
N ILE A 7 7.37 11.86 9.23
CA ILE A 7 6.44 12.24 8.16
C ILE A 7 6.47 11.14 7.10
N THR A 8 5.34 10.47 6.92
CA THR A 8 5.23 9.30 6.03
C THR A 8 4.45 9.64 4.77
N PHE A 9 5.04 9.35 3.61
CA PHE A 9 4.38 9.40 2.31
C PHE A 9 4.29 8.00 1.71
N GLY A 10 3.28 7.74 0.88
CA GLY A 10 3.23 6.53 0.06
C GLY A 10 2.32 5.43 0.60
N CYS A 11 2.82 4.20 0.63
CA CYS A 11 2.02 3.00 0.81
C CYS A 11 2.05 2.46 2.25
N ARG A 12 1.22 1.42 2.51
CA ARG A 12 1.16 0.70 3.79
C ARG A 12 2.52 0.16 4.25
N LEU A 13 3.37 -0.20 3.30
CA LEU A 13 4.75 -0.61 3.56
C LEU A 13 5.60 0.53 4.12
N ASN A 14 5.42 1.76 3.61
CA ASN A 14 6.10 2.93 4.17
C ASN A 14 5.60 3.21 5.59
N THR A 15 4.30 3.07 5.88
CA THR A 15 3.76 3.19 7.25
C THR A 15 4.42 2.18 8.20
N TYR A 16 4.50 0.91 7.80
CA TYR A 16 5.18 -0.12 8.58
C TYR A 16 6.66 0.22 8.82
N GLU A 17 7.39 0.58 7.76
CA GLU A 17 8.80 0.93 7.84
C GLU A 17 9.03 2.20 8.68
N SER A 18 8.11 3.14 8.70
CA SER A 18 8.18 4.36 9.52
C SER A 18 8.20 4.06 11.03
N GLU A 19 7.46 3.06 11.48
CA GLU A 19 7.50 2.61 12.88
C GLU A 19 8.85 1.97 13.24
N VAL A 20 9.40 1.20 12.30
CA VAL A 20 10.75 0.63 12.44
C VAL A 20 11.77 1.76 12.50
N MET A 21 11.69 2.74 11.60
CA MET A 21 12.57 3.89 11.54
C MET A 21 12.55 4.67 12.86
N ARG A 22 11.36 4.99 13.39
CA ARG A 22 11.17 5.65 14.69
C ARG A 22 11.91 4.88 15.79
N ALA A 23 11.62 3.58 15.93
CA ALA A 23 12.22 2.76 16.97
C ALA A 23 13.74 2.62 16.84
N GLN A 24 14.29 2.56 15.62
CA GLN A 24 15.74 2.49 15.42
C GLN A 24 16.43 3.84 15.68
N ALA A 25 15.82 4.95 15.29
CA ALA A 25 16.33 6.29 15.55
C ALA A 25 16.35 6.60 17.06
N GLU A 26 15.27 6.31 17.78
CA GLU A 26 15.20 6.48 19.23
C GLU A 26 16.24 5.62 19.96
N LYS A 27 16.38 4.34 19.58
CA LYS A 27 17.43 3.45 20.14
C LYS A 27 18.85 3.86 19.76
N ALA A 28 19.01 4.65 18.71
CA ALA A 28 20.29 5.27 18.36
C ALA A 28 20.61 6.49 19.24
N GLY A 29 19.64 6.98 20.04
CA GLY A 29 19.77 8.19 20.85
C GLY A 29 19.46 9.47 20.07
N LEU A 30 18.86 9.35 18.87
CA LEU A 30 18.51 10.51 18.05
C LEU A 30 17.38 11.30 18.71
N ASN A 31 17.56 12.62 18.83
CA ASN A 31 16.60 13.54 19.43
C ASN A 31 16.49 14.81 18.58
N ASN A 32 15.35 15.50 18.68
CA ASN A 32 15.03 16.71 17.92
C ASN A 32 15.26 16.49 16.40
N ALA A 33 14.66 15.42 15.87
CA ALA A 33 14.84 15.01 14.48
C ALA A 33 13.50 14.71 13.80
N ILE A 34 13.43 14.98 12.50
CA ILE A 34 12.29 14.74 11.64
C ILE A 34 12.73 13.78 10.53
N LEU A 35 12.15 12.59 10.50
CA LEU A 35 12.38 11.61 9.46
C LEU A 35 11.30 11.76 8.38
N VAL A 36 11.69 11.88 7.12
CA VAL A 36 10.75 11.98 5.99
C VAL A 36 10.86 10.72 5.13
N ASN A 37 9.88 9.82 5.21
CA ASN A 37 9.83 8.58 4.43
C ASN A 37 9.07 8.80 3.12
N THR A 38 9.81 8.91 2.02
CA THR A 38 9.31 9.36 0.71
C THR A 38 8.77 8.22 -0.17
N CYS A 39 7.91 8.58 -1.12
CA CYS A 39 7.35 7.69 -2.13
C CYS A 39 7.78 8.13 -3.54
N ALA A 40 8.15 7.18 -4.40
CA ALA A 40 8.62 7.43 -5.77
C ALA A 40 7.60 7.10 -6.87
N VAL A 41 6.42 6.57 -6.51
CA VAL A 41 5.44 6.00 -7.46
C VAL A 41 4.95 7.06 -8.45
N THR A 42 4.71 8.29 -7.99
CA THR A 42 4.28 9.41 -8.83
C THR A 42 5.15 10.63 -8.60
N GLY A 43 5.32 11.48 -9.62
CA GLY A 43 6.00 12.77 -9.45
C GLY A 43 5.29 13.69 -8.45
N GLU A 44 3.98 13.56 -8.30
CA GLU A 44 3.18 14.30 -7.32
C GLU A 44 3.55 13.93 -5.88
N ALA A 45 3.76 12.64 -5.59
CA ALA A 45 4.19 12.19 -4.26
C ALA A 45 5.58 12.76 -3.90
N VAL A 46 6.51 12.80 -4.87
CA VAL A 46 7.84 13.43 -4.70
C VAL A 46 7.70 14.93 -4.44
N ARG A 47 6.81 15.62 -5.18
CA ARG A 47 6.54 17.05 -4.99
C ARG A 47 6.00 17.34 -3.59
N GLN A 48 5.03 16.56 -3.11
CA GLN A 48 4.45 16.70 -1.77
C GLN A 48 5.50 16.49 -0.67
N ALA A 49 6.35 15.47 -0.80
CA ALA A 49 7.45 15.24 0.14
C ALA A 49 8.40 16.44 0.22
N ARG A 50 8.82 16.99 -0.93
CA ARG A 50 9.67 18.20 -0.98
C ARG A 50 9.01 19.42 -0.36
N GLN A 51 7.69 19.58 -0.51
CA GLN A 51 6.95 20.67 0.13
C GLN A 51 6.88 20.49 1.65
N ALA A 52 6.67 19.26 2.13
CA ALA A 52 6.66 18.96 3.55
C ALA A 52 8.04 19.15 4.20
N ILE A 53 9.12 18.79 3.52
CA ILE A 53 10.50 19.05 4.00
C ILE A 53 10.73 20.55 4.23
N ARG A 54 10.36 21.39 3.26
CA ARG A 54 10.49 22.86 3.39
C ARG A 54 9.66 23.39 4.55
N ARG A 55 8.44 22.89 4.70
CA ARG A 55 7.57 23.26 5.83
C ARG A 55 8.20 22.83 7.16
N ALA A 56 8.65 21.58 7.28
CA ALA A 56 9.28 21.05 8.47
C ALA A 56 10.49 21.86 8.91
N ARG A 57 11.35 22.30 7.97
CA ARG A 57 12.49 23.19 8.29
C ARG A 57 12.05 24.56 8.80
N ARG A 58 11.05 25.18 8.17
CA ARG A 58 10.53 26.48 8.62
C ARG A 58 9.95 26.39 10.03
N ASP A 59 9.19 25.34 10.29
CA ASP A 59 8.49 25.16 11.57
C ASP A 59 9.44 24.66 12.67
N ASN A 60 10.54 23.97 12.30
CA ASN A 60 11.55 23.44 13.21
C ASN A 60 12.98 23.77 12.73
N PRO A 61 13.44 25.04 12.85
CA PRO A 61 14.72 25.49 12.29
C PRO A 61 15.95 24.69 12.75
N HIS A 62 15.92 24.20 13.99
CA HIS A 62 17.03 23.47 14.62
C HIS A 62 16.86 21.95 14.64
N ALA A 63 15.75 21.42 14.12
CA ALA A 63 15.57 19.97 14.07
C ALA A 63 16.43 19.37 12.96
N ARG A 64 16.95 18.16 13.19
CA ARG A 64 17.67 17.41 12.15
C ARG A 64 16.66 16.79 11.18
N ILE A 65 16.72 17.12 9.90
CA ILE A 65 15.83 16.58 8.87
C ILE A 65 16.55 15.51 8.06
N ILE A 66 16.05 14.28 8.16
CA ILE A 66 16.61 13.11 7.49
C ILE A 66 15.59 12.61 6.48
N VAL A 67 15.98 12.56 5.21
CA VAL A 67 15.09 12.10 4.13
C VAL A 67 15.46 10.68 3.71
N THR A 68 14.47 9.83 3.55
CA THR A 68 14.64 8.43 3.13
C THR A 68 13.44 7.93 2.32
N GLY A 69 13.35 6.64 2.06
CA GLY A 69 12.27 6.01 1.29
C GLY A 69 12.61 5.84 -0.18
N CYS A 70 11.60 5.47 -0.97
CA CYS A 70 11.82 5.08 -2.37
C CYS A 70 12.35 6.23 -3.23
N ALA A 71 11.86 7.46 -3.03
CA ALA A 71 12.31 8.59 -3.84
C ALA A 71 13.72 9.02 -3.46
N ALA A 72 14.03 9.02 -2.17
CA ALA A 72 15.39 9.25 -1.67
C ALA A 72 16.40 8.21 -2.18
N GLN A 73 15.97 6.97 -2.45
CA GLN A 73 16.81 5.95 -3.05
C GLN A 73 17.06 6.19 -4.54
N THR A 74 16.03 6.56 -5.30
CA THR A 74 16.09 6.67 -6.77
C THR A 74 16.53 8.04 -7.28
N GLU A 75 16.30 9.09 -6.51
CA GLU A 75 16.56 10.50 -6.85
C GLU A 75 17.35 11.15 -5.69
N LYS A 76 18.38 10.48 -5.20
CA LYS A 76 19.11 10.88 -3.98
C LYS A 76 19.71 12.28 -4.07
N GLU A 77 20.22 12.66 -5.24
CA GLU A 77 20.82 13.97 -5.51
C GLU A 77 19.78 15.09 -5.33
N THR A 78 18.55 14.90 -5.84
CA THR A 78 17.44 15.85 -5.70
C THR A 78 17.16 16.24 -4.24
N PHE A 79 17.37 15.32 -3.30
CA PHE A 79 17.17 15.57 -1.87
C PHE A 79 18.44 16.05 -1.16
N ALA A 80 19.62 15.61 -1.57
CA ALA A 80 20.88 16.09 -1.01
C ALA A 80 21.12 17.58 -1.31
N ASP A 81 20.70 18.02 -2.50
CA ASP A 81 20.79 19.41 -2.96
C ASP A 81 19.81 20.35 -2.24
N MET A 82 18.85 19.81 -1.48
CA MET A 82 17.97 20.62 -0.65
C MET A 82 18.73 21.16 0.56
N ALA A 83 18.79 22.48 0.69
CA ALA A 83 19.40 23.15 1.84
C ALA A 83 18.72 22.76 3.17
N GLU A 84 17.45 22.40 3.13
CA GLU A 84 16.68 22.00 4.30
C GLU A 84 17.04 20.60 4.84
N VAL A 85 17.71 19.76 4.04
CA VAL A 85 17.98 18.35 4.35
C VAL A 85 19.39 18.19 4.92
N ASP A 86 19.50 17.50 6.05
CA ASP A 86 20.77 17.26 6.75
C ASP A 86 21.39 15.91 6.43
N ALA A 87 20.57 14.91 6.07
CA ALA A 87 21.04 13.61 5.64
C ALA A 87 20.03 12.91 4.72
N VAL A 88 20.54 12.11 3.80
CA VAL A 88 19.72 11.24 2.93
C VAL A 88 20.13 9.79 3.17
N LEU A 89 19.21 8.98 3.69
CA LEU A 89 19.42 7.56 3.92
C LEU A 89 18.75 6.72 2.82
N GLY A 90 19.44 5.72 2.31
CA GLY A 90 18.87 4.74 1.40
C GLY A 90 17.79 3.88 2.06
N ASN A 91 17.05 3.14 1.23
CA ASN A 91 15.86 2.44 1.66
C ASN A 91 16.16 1.25 2.59
N GLU A 92 17.36 0.69 2.51
CA GLU A 92 17.86 -0.35 3.42
C GLU A 92 18.48 0.27 4.68
N GLU A 93 19.20 1.38 4.54
CA GLU A 93 19.88 2.07 5.64
C GLU A 93 18.91 2.58 6.69
N LYS A 94 17.71 3.01 6.31
CA LYS A 94 16.68 3.51 7.24
C LYS A 94 16.20 2.48 8.26
N LEU A 95 16.43 1.19 8.00
CA LEU A 95 16.04 0.11 8.91
C LEU A 95 17.14 -0.25 9.91
N LYS A 96 18.31 0.40 9.83
CA LYS A 96 19.50 0.07 10.62
C LYS A 96 19.79 1.16 11.65
N ARG A 97 19.88 0.76 12.92
CA ARG A 97 20.27 1.66 14.03
C ARG A 97 21.61 2.38 13.78
N ALA A 98 22.58 1.66 13.20
CA ALA A 98 23.91 2.20 12.95
C ALA A 98 23.87 3.44 12.05
N SER A 99 22.99 3.46 11.04
CA SER A 99 22.84 4.58 10.11
C SER A 99 22.41 5.88 10.80
N TYR A 100 21.64 5.78 11.90
CA TYR A 100 21.24 6.94 12.71
C TYR A 100 22.33 7.40 13.68
N ARG A 101 23.26 6.53 14.07
CA ARG A 101 24.41 6.89 14.91
C ARG A 101 25.53 7.58 14.13
N SER A 102 25.67 7.23 12.86
CA SER A 102 26.73 7.71 11.97
C SER A 102 26.26 8.82 11.02
N LEU A 103 25.32 9.66 11.46
CA LEU A 103 24.84 10.78 10.66
C LEU A 103 25.92 11.86 10.58
N PRO A 104 26.04 12.56 9.44
CA PRO A 104 26.99 13.66 9.30
C PRO A 104 26.65 14.84 10.22
N ASP A 105 27.60 15.77 10.34
CA ASP A 105 27.39 17.07 11.00
C ASP A 105 26.46 17.98 10.18
N PHE A 106 26.02 19.09 10.78
CA PHE A 106 25.18 20.06 10.09
C PHE A 106 25.96 20.88 9.06
N GLY A 107 25.31 21.26 7.95
CA GLY A 107 25.90 22.16 6.95
C GLY A 107 26.95 21.52 6.03
N VAL A 108 27.03 20.19 6.02
CA VAL A 108 27.94 19.42 5.14
C VAL A 108 27.54 19.49 3.66
N SER A 109 28.47 19.14 2.77
CA SER A 109 28.24 19.11 1.32
C SER A 109 27.15 18.10 0.93
N ALA A 110 26.58 18.24 -0.27
CA ALA A 110 25.56 17.30 -0.76
C ALA A 110 26.08 15.85 -0.77
N GLU A 111 27.34 15.63 -1.15
CA GLU A 111 27.98 14.31 -1.16
C GLU A 111 28.09 13.74 0.26
N GLU A 112 28.45 14.56 1.24
CA GLU A 112 28.60 14.15 2.64
C GLU A 112 27.26 13.82 3.31
N LYS A 113 26.14 14.38 2.83
CA LYS A 113 24.78 14.03 3.29
C LYS A 113 24.33 12.63 2.86
N LEU A 114 24.90 12.10 1.78
CA LEU A 114 24.41 10.87 1.15
C LEU A 114 24.91 9.62 1.87
N ARG A 115 23.97 8.77 2.31
CA ARG A 115 24.22 7.40 2.80
C ARG A 115 23.23 6.45 2.12
N VAL A 116 23.40 6.30 0.81
CA VAL A 116 22.52 5.51 -0.06
C VAL A 116 23.34 4.44 -0.75
N ASN A 117 23.17 3.18 -0.34
CA ASN A 117 23.87 2.05 -0.94
C ASN A 117 23.13 1.50 -2.18
N ASP A 118 23.79 0.62 -2.92
CA ASP A 118 23.16 -0.10 -4.04
C ASP A 118 22.09 -1.07 -3.53
N ILE A 119 20.83 -0.69 -3.75
CA ILE A 119 19.66 -1.49 -3.34
C ILE A 119 19.58 -2.85 -4.07
N MET A 120 20.22 -3.00 -5.22
CA MET A 120 20.24 -4.26 -5.98
C MET A 120 21.13 -5.32 -5.32
N SER A 121 22.06 -4.90 -4.46
CA SER A 121 22.94 -5.80 -3.70
C SER A 121 22.25 -6.47 -2.50
N VAL A 122 21.07 -5.98 -2.09
CA VAL A 122 20.33 -6.49 -0.93
C VAL A 122 19.68 -7.83 -1.28
N ARG A 123 20.06 -8.89 -0.54
CA ARG A 123 19.60 -10.26 -0.78
C ARG A 123 18.57 -10.78 0.22
N GLN A 124 18.50 -10.17 1.39
CA GLN A 124 17.62 -10.61 2.47
C GLN A 124 16.86 -9.42 3.05
N THR A 125 15.64 -9.66 3.50
CA THR A 125 14.85 -8.70 4.26
C THR A 125 14.86 -9.16 5.71
N ALA A 126 15.51 -8.40 6.59
CA ALA A 126 15.52 -8.72 8.03
C ALA A 126 14.10 -8.65 8.59
N PRO A 127 13.68 -9.60 9.45
CA PRO A 127 12.42 -9.48 10.18
C PRO A 127 12.51 -8.26 11.08
N GLN A 128 11.76 -7.22 10.74
CA GLN A 128 11.57 -6.07 11.61
C GLN A 128 10.38 -6.36 12.49
N MET A 129 10.51 -6.14 13.80
CA MET A 129 9.40 -6.33 14.73
C MET A 129 8.89 -4.99 15.20
N VAL A 130 7.57 -4.80 15.10
CA VAL A 130 6.88 -3.58 15.50
C VAL A 130 5.87 -3.90 16.60
N LYS A 131 5.83 -3.09 17.65
CA LYS A 131 4.85 -3.27 18.74
C LYS A 131 3.53 -2.55 18.46
N HIS A 132 3.61 -1.38 17.81
CA HIS A 132 2.47 -0.53 17.53
C HIS A 132 2.60 0.13 16.15
N ILE A 133 1.47 0.32 15.48
CA ILE A 133 1.35 1.15 14.29
C ILE A 133 0.56 2.40 14.72
N ASP A 134 1.27 3.51 14.94
CA ASP A 134 0.70 4.71 15.54
C ASP A 134 -0.43 5.28 14.67
N GLY A 135 -1.55 5.63 15.30
CA GLY A 135 -2.71 6.21 14.61
C GLY A 135 -3.56 5.23 13.79
N HIS A 136 -3.21 3.94 13.77
CA HIS A 136 -3.95 2.93 13.00
C HIS A 136 -4.66 1.91 13.90
N VAL A 137 -5.86 1.48 13.49
CA VAL A 137 -6.64 0.42 14.15
C VAL A 137 -6.28 -0.98 13.65
N ARG A 138 -5.66 -1.07 12.47
CA ARG A 138 -5.21 -2.30 11.84
C ARG A 138 -3.70 -2.37 11.90
N ALA A 139 -3.15 -3.57 12.06
CA ALA A 139 -1.72 -3.75 11.98
C ALA A 139 -1.29 -4.21 10.59
N PHE A 140 -0.32 -3.50 10.01
CA PHE A 140 0.34 -3.93 8.79
C PHE A 140 1.51 -4.85 9.14
N ILE A 141 1.67 -5.95 8.41
CA ILE A 141 2.85 -6.81 8.50
C ILE A 141 3.49 -6.91 7.13
N GLN A 142 4.73 -6.43 7.03
CA GLN A 142 5.54 -6.63 5.83
C GLN A 142 5.91 -8.12 5.72
N VAL A 143 5.42 -8.77 4.66
CA VAL A 143 5.75 -10.17 4.34
C VAL A 143 6.72 -10.26 3.16
N GLN A 144 6.75 -9.25 2.31
CA GLN A 144 7.52 -9.23 1.06
C GLN A 144 7.99 -7.79 0.77
N ASN A 145 9.18 -7.61 0.19
CA ASN A 145 9.72 -6.30 -0.23
C ASN A 145 10.55 -6.45 -1.52
N GLY A 146 10.71 -5.35 -2.25
CA GLY A 146 11.30 -5.37 -3.60
C GLY A 146 10.39 -6.07 -4.61
N CYS A 147 10.83 -6.19 -5.86
CA CYS A 147 10.02 -6.85 -6.89
C CYS A 147 10.92 -7.25 -8.06
N ASP A 148 10.79 -8.48 -8.54
CA ASP A 148 11.53 -8.96 -9.72
C ASP A 148 10.75 -8.73 -11.02
N HIS A 149 9.45 -8.41 -10.90
CA HIS A 149 8.62 -8.07 -12.03
C HIS A 149 8.99 -6.67 -12.56
N ARG A 150 9.59 -6.63 -13.75
CA ARG A 150 10.10 -5.41 -14.40
C ARG A 150 9.03 -4.75 -15.28
N CYS A 151 7.91 -4.30 -14.69
CA CYS A 151 6.93 -3.51 -15.43
C CYS A 151 7.58 -2.28 -16.06
N THR A 152 7.22 -1.93 -17.30
CA THR A 152 7.93 -0.88 -18.06
C THR A 152 7.78 0.52 -17.49
N PHE A 153 6.75 0.78 -16.69
CA PHE A 153 6.50 2.06 -16.02
C PHE A 153 7.03 2.13 -14.58
N CYS A 154 7.36 0.99 -13.97
CA CYS A 154 7.55 0.90 -12.53
C CYS A 154 8.98 1.24 -12.11
N ILE A 155 9.13 2.23 -11.24
CA ILE A 155 10.43 2.62 -10.66
C ILE A 155 10.81 1.79 -9.43
N ILE A 156 9.86 1.04 -8.85
CA ILE A 156 10.03 0.37 -7.56
C ILE A 156 11.24 -0.58 -7.51
N PRO A 157 11.57 -1.38 -8.54
CA PRO A 157 12.79 -2.18 -8.52
C PRO A 157 14.06 -1.38 -8.20
N TYR A 158 14.15 -0.13 -8.67
CA TYR A 158 15.29 0.74 -8.42
C TYR A 158 15.25 1.43 -7.04
N GLY A 159 14.09 1.47 -6.40
CA GLY A 159 13.91 2.03 -5.05
C GLY A 159 13.94 0.99 -3.92
N ARG A 160 13.63 -0.28 -4.24
CA ARG A 160 13.46 -1.36 -3.26
C ARG A 160 14.24 -2.63 -3.59
N GLY A 161 14.86 -2.73 -4.76
CA GLY A 161 15.66 -3.89 -5.18
C GLY A 161 14.81 -5.10 -5.59
N ASN A 162 15.48 -6.25 -5.69
CA ASN A 162 14.89 -7.55 -6.06
C ASN A 162 13.88 -8.06 -5.03
N SER A 163 13.01 -9.00 -5.42
CA SER A 163 12.02 -9.58 -4.51
C SER A 163 12.69 -10.32 -3.35
N ARG A 164 12.19 -10.09 -2.14
CA ARG A 164 12.68 -10.71 -0.91
C ARG A 164 11.51 -10.95 0.02
N SER A 165 11.42 -12.16 0.56
CA SER A 165 10.34 -12.58 1.47
C SER A 165 10.83 -12.66 2.92
N VAL A 166 9.94 -12.37 3.86
CA VAL A 166 10.18 -12.57 5.29
C VAL A 166 9.86 -14.03 5.64
N PRO A 167 10.70 -14.77 6.36
CA PRO A 167 10.40 -16.14 6.76
C PRO A 167 9.08 -16.27 7.53
N MET A 168 8.28 -17.28 7.19
CA MET A 168 6.92 -17.48 7.73
C MET A 168 6.86 -17.47 9.26
N GLY A 169 7.83 -18.12 9.94
CA GLY A 169 7.88 -18.13 11.40
C GLY A 169 7.96 -16.72 12.01
N ALA A 170 8.76 -15.83 11.40
CA ALA A 170 8.88 -14.45 11.87
C ALA A 170 7.59 -13.64 11.62
N VAL A 171 6.86 -13.93 10.54
CA VAL A 171 5.55 -13.33 10.28
C VAL A 171 4.54 -13.75 11.35
N VAL A 172 4.52 -15.04 11.72
CA VAL A 172 3.66 -15.57 12.78
C VAL A 172 3.97 -14.92 14.12
N ASP A 173 5.24 -14.84 14.51
CA ASP A 173 5.65 -14.23 15.77
C ASP A 173 5.31 -12.73 15.84
N GLN A 174 5.46 -12.02 14.73
CA GLN A 174 5.07 -10.62 14.62
C GLN A 174 3.55 -10.45 14.76
N ALA A 175 2.75 -11.32 14.14
CA ALA A 175 1.30 -11.28 14.27
C ALA A 175 0.84 -11.56 15.70
N ARG A 176 1.44 -12.53 16.40
CA ARG A 176 1.15 -12.78 17.82
C ARG A 176 1.33 -11.53 18.67
N LYS A 177 2.48 -10.86 18.55
CA LYS A 177 2.79 -9.63 19.30
C LYS A 177 1.82 -8.50 19.02
N LEU A 178 1.40 -8.34 17.76
CA LEU A 178 0.42 -7.32 17.39
C LEU A 178 -0.96 -7.63 17.98
N VAL A 179 -1.38 -8.89 17.94
CA VAL A 179 -2.67 -9.27 18.53
C VAL A 179 -2.65 -9.14 20.06
N GLU A 180 -1.56 -9.52 20.71
CA GLU A 180 -1.32 -9.28 22.15
C GLU A 180 -1.36 -7.77 22.49
N SER A 181 -0.96 -6.91 21.55
CA SER A 181 -1.03 -5.45 21.68
C SER A 181 -2.43 -4.87 21.39
N GLY A 182 -3.43 -5.72 21.20
CA GLY A 182 -4.83 -5.36 21.03
C GLY A 182 -5.28 -5.18 19.57
N TYR A 183 -4.42 -5.43 18.59
CA TYR A 183 -4.84 -5.43 17.18
C TYR A 183 -5.70 -6.65 16.88
N ARG A 184 -6.84 -6.43 16.22
CA ARG A 184 -7.76 -7.51 15.85
C ARG A 184 -7.83 -7.77 14.36
N GLU A 185 -7.36 -6.82 13.56
CA GLU A 185 -7.23 -6.93 12.12
C GLU A 185 -5.76 -6.82 11.70
N ILE A 186 -5.30 -7.85 10.97
CA ILE A 186 -3.95 -7.94 10.40
C ILE A 186 -4.06 -7.77 8.88
N VAL A 187 -3.18 -6.96 8.32
CA VAL A 187 -3.05 -6.74 6.88
C VAL A 187 -1.66 -7.18 6.43
N LEU A 188 -1.59 -8.25 5.64
CA LEU A 188 -0.33 -8.67 5.02
C LEU A 188 0.00 -7.72 3.88
N THR A 189 1.20 -7.15 3.92
CA THR A 189 1.63 -6.16 2.94
C THR A 189 2.97 -6.52 2.31
N GLY A 190 3.10 -6.20 1.03
CA GLY A 190 4.33 -6.28 0.27
C GLY A 190 4.26 -5.39 -0.95
N VAL A 191 5.36 -5.33 -1.69
CA VAL A 191 5.41 -4.64 -2.99
C VAL A 191 4.71 -5.47 -4.05
N ASP A 192 5.06 -6.76 -4.11
CA ASP A 192 4.50 -7.79 -5.00
C ASP A 192 4.19 -9.01 -4.12
N ALA A 193 3.15 -8.87 -3.29
CA ALA A 193 2.90 -9.79 -2.19
C ALA A 193 2.64 -11.23 -2.66
N THR A 194 2.07 -11.40 -3.87
CA THR A 194 1.81 -12.71 -4.46
C THR A 194 3.09 -13.46 -4.86
N SER A 195 4.19 -12.75 -5.08
CA SER A 195 5.52 -13.33 -5.28
C SER A 195 6.23 -13.72 -3.96
N TYR A 196 5.50 -13.77 -2.83
CA TYR A 196 6.01 -14.27 -1.56
C TYR A 196 6.47 -15.73 -1.68
N GLY A 197 7.53 -16.07 -0.94
CA GLY A 197 8.04 -17.44 -0.84
C GLY A 197 9.30 -17.69 -1.64
N ALA A 198 9.48 -17.00 -2.76
CA ALA A 198 10.65 -17.14 -3.62
C ALA A 198 11.95 -16.95 -2.80
N GLY A 199 12.84 -17.95 -2.87
CA GLY A 199 14.11 -17.97 -2.15
C GLY A 199 14.03 -18.37 -0.66
N LEU A 200 12.84 -18.70 -0.14
CA LEU A 200 12.70 -19.32 1.19
C LEU A 200 12.71 -20.86 1.08
N PRO A 201 13.17 -21.58 2.12
CA PRO A 201 13.08 -23.04 2.15
C PRO A 201 11.63 -23.52 1.96
N GLY A 202 11.41 -24.40 0.99
CA GLY A 202 10.10 -24.94 0.65
C GLY A 202 9.18 -23.99 -0.14
N GLU A 203 9.67 -22.81 -0.51
CA GLU A 203 9.00 -21.82 -1.39
C GLU A 203 7.49 -21.64 -1.10
N PRO A 204 7.12 -21.32 0.17
CA PRO A 204 5.71 -21.26 0.56
C PRO A 204 4.98 -20.12 -0.15
N THR A 205 3.77 -20.37 -0.64
CA THR A 205 2.94 -19.34 -1.29
C THR A 205 2.35 -18.33 -0.28
N LEU A 206 1.88 -17.19 -0.78
CA LEU A 206 1.17 -16.20 0.04
C LEU A 206 -0.09 -16.81 0.70
N GLY A 207 -0.86 -17.61 -0.03
CA GLY A 207 -2.02 -18.31 0.51
C GLY A 207 -1.67 -19.29 1.62
N LEU A 208 -0.56 -20.03 1.47
CA LEU A 208 -0.08 -20.92 2.53
C LEU A 208 0.32 -20.13 3.78
N LEU A 209 1.00 -19.00 3.62
CA LEU A 209 1.31 -18.09 4.72
C LEU A 209 0.03 -17.62 5.43
N ALA A 210 -0.95 -17.14 4.68
CA ALA A 210 -2.22 -16.64 5.23
C ALA A 210 -2.99 -17.74 5.99
N LYS A 211 -3.09 -18.95 5.43
CA LYS A 211 -3.68 -20.13 6.12
C LYS A 211 -2.93 -20.45 7.40
N THR A 212 -1.60 -20.48 7.34
CA THR A 212 -0.76 -20.78 8.50
C THR A 212 -0.95 -19.76 9.60
N LEU A 213 -1.05 -18.47 9.24
CA LEU A 213 -1.26 -17.40 10.18
C LEU A 213 -2.58 -17.54 10.95
N LEU A 214 -3.68 -17.77 10.22
CA LEU A 214 -5.01 -17.95 10.82
C LEU A 214 -5.13 -19.23 11.65
N LYS A 215 -4.32 -20.26 11.35
CA LYS A 215 -4.23 -21.49 12.15
C LYS A 215 -3.40 -21.29 13.42
N GLN A 216 -2.25 -20.63 13.33
CA GLN A 216 -1.29 -20.51 14.44
C GLN A 216 -1.53 -19.31 15.36
N VAL A 217 -2.36 -18.35 14.93
CA VAL A 217 -2.73 -17.15 15.70
C VAL A 217 -4.26 -17.02 15.67
N PRO A 218 -4.98 -17.85 16.45
CA PRO A 218 -6.45 -17.91 16.43
C PRO A 218 -7.12 -16.59 16.80
N ASP A 219 -6.43 -15.73 17.56
CA ASP A 219 -6.92 -14.42 18.00
C ASP A 219 -7.00 -13.36 16.88
N ILE A 220 -6.46 -13.65 15.69
CA ILE A 220 -6.70 -12.82 14.50
C ILE A 220 -8.18 -12.90 14.15
N ARG A 221 -8.90 -11.79 14.27
CA ARG A 221 -10.33 -11.72 13.95
C ARG A 221 -10.57 -11.40 12.49
N ARG A 222 -9.70 -10.61 11.88
CA ARG A 222 -9.74 -10.25 10.46
C ARG A 222 -8.34 -10.32 9.85
N LEU A 223 -8.21 -10.98 8.71
CA LEU A 223 -7.02 -11.01 7.88
C LEU A 223 -7.34 -10.40 6.51
N ARG A 224 -6.51 -9.45 6.07
CA ARG A 224 -6.55 -8.86 4.73
C ARG A 224 -5.22 -8.98 4.04
N LEU A 225 -5.28 -8.89 2.71
CA LEU A 225 -4.12 -8.64 1.88
C LEU A 225 -4.13 -7.17 1.44
N SER A 226 -2.95 -6.60 1.21
CA SER A 226 -2.87 -5.26 0.63
C SER A 226 -3.29 -5.27 -0.84
N SER A 227 -2.37 -5.58 -1.76
CA SER A 227 -2.62 -5.63 -3.21
C SER A 227 -2.06 -6.94 -3.75
N ILE A 228 -2.74 -7.53 -4.73
CA ILE A 228 -2.35 -8.80 -5.34
C ILE A 228 -2.27 -8.68 -6.86
N ASP A 229 -1.46 -9.55 -7.47
CA ASP A 229 -1.54 -9.87 -8.90
C ASP A 229 -2.48 -11.07 -9.08
N SER A 230 -3.60 -10.90 -9.79
CA SER A 230 -4.68 -11.89 -9.82
C SER A 230 -4.24 -13.23 -10.42
N ILE A 231 -3.32 -13.21 -11.39
CA ILE A 231 -2.82 -14.42 -12.04
C ILE A 231 -1.93 -15.28 -11.13
N GLU A 232 -1.41 -14.69 -10.06
CA GLU A 232 -0.56 -15.38 -9.08
C GLU A 232 -1.34 -15.84 -7.84
N ALA A 233 -2.66 -15.69 -7.83
CA ALA A 233 -3.49 -16.15 -6.73
C ALA A 233 -3.44 -17.69 -6.64
N ASP A 234 -2.73 -18.20 -5.64
CA ASP A 234 -2.56 -19.63 -5.46
C ASP A 234 -3.81 -20.32 -4.88
N LYS A 235 -3.89 -21.65 -5.01
CA LYS A 235 -5.05 -22.43 -4.56
C LYS A 235 -5.39 -22.16 -3.08
N HIS A 236 -4.40 -21.94 -2.21
CA HIS A 236 -4.70 -21.69 -0.81
C HIS A 236 -5.39 -20.35 -0.58
N LEU A 237 -5.14 -19.34 -1.42
CA LEU A 237 -5.91 -18.11 -1.40
C LEU A 237 -7.35 -18.33 -1.82
N LEU A 238 -7.59 -19.12 -2.88
CA LEU A 238 -8.96 -19.46 -3.30
C LEU A 238 -9.72 -20.24 -2.23
N ASP A 239 -9.06 -21.19 -1.57
CA ASP A 239 -9.64 -21.93 -0.43
C ASP A 239 -9.98 -20.98 0.73
N LEU A 240 -9.11 -20.01 1.06
CA LEU A 240 -9.38 -19.00 2.09
C LEU A 240 -10.57 -18.11 1.74
N ILE A 241 -10.66 -17.73 0.46
CA ILE A 241 -11.77 -16.94 -0.05
C ILE A 241 -13.08 -17.70 0.12
N ALA A 242 -13.11 -19.00 -0.19
CA ALA A 242 -14.30 -19.83 -0.09
C ALA A 242 -14.72 -20.11 1.36
N ASP A 243 -13.76 -20.51 2.21
CA ASP A 243 -14.10 -21.26 3.44
C ASP A 243 -13.74 -20.54 4.75
N GLU A 244 -12.98 -19.45 4.70
CA GLU A 244 -12.44 -18.81 5.91
C GLU A 244 -13.07 -17.42 6.16
N ALA A 245 -14.01 -17.37 7.11
CA ALA A 245 -14.73 -16.16 7.46
C ALA A 245 -13.81 -15.02 7.94
N ARG A 246 -12.68 -15.34 8.60
CA ARG A 246 -11.71 -14.35 9.08
C ARG A 246 -10.89 -13.75 7.94
N PHE A 247 -10.82 -14.40 6.77
CA PHE A 247 -10.25 -13.81 5.57
C PHE A 247 -11.29 -12.85 4.99
N MET A 248 -10.94 -11.57 4.88
CA MET A 248 -11.95 -10.55 4.58
C MET A 248 -12.34 -10.52 3.10
N PRO A 249 -13.63 -10.27 2.77
CA PRO A 249 -14.16 -10.24 1.41
C PRO A 249 -13.81 -8.95 0.66
N HIS A 250 -12.52 -8.64 0.58
CA HIS A 250 -12.00 -7.54 -0.22
C HIS A 250 -10.63 -7.90 -0.80
N LEU A 251 -10.47 -7.72 -2.12
CA LEU A 251 -9.19 -7.83 -2.81
C LEU A 251 -8.89 -6.55 -3.59
N HIS A 252 -7.65 -6.06 -3.48
CA HIS A 252 -7.15 -4.96 -4.30
C HIS A 252 -6.29 -5.50 -5.44
N LEU A 253 -6.75 -5.33 -6.68
CA LEU A 253 -6.15 -5.91 -7.87
C LEU A 253 -5.19 -4.94 -8.55
N SER A 254 -4.00 -5.42 -8.88
CA SER A 254 -3.01 -4.67 -9.66
C SER A 254 -3.29 -4.73 -11.17
N LEU A 255 -4.46 -4.27 -11.60
CA LEU A 255 -4.90 -4.37 -13.01
C LEU A 255 -4.05 -3.54 -13.97
N GLN A 256 -3.70 -2.32 -13.57
CA GLN A 256 -2.95 -1.30 -14.33
C GLN A 256 -3.65 -0.79 -15.59
N HIS A 257 -4.23 -1.64 -16.42
CA HIS A 257 -5.01 -1.26 -17.61
C HIS A 257 -6.01 -2.37 -17.96
N GLY A 258 -6.87 -2.14 -18.95
CA GLY A 258 -7.80 -3.16 -19.47
C GLY A 258 -7.73 -3.38 -20.98
N ASP A 259 -6.58 -3.10 -21.58
CA ASP A 259 -6.33 -3.33 -22.99
C ASP A 259 -5.10 -4.21 -23.12
N ASP A 260 -5.20 -5.32 -23.85
CA ASP A 260 -4.14 -6.33 -23.88
C ASP A 260 -2.86 -5.84 -24.55
N MET A 261 -2.96 -4.91 -25.51
CA MET A 261 -1.76 -4.31 -26.12
C MET A 261 -1.05 -3.39 -25.12
N ILE A 262 -1.80 -2.60 -24.35
CA ILE A 262 -1.24 -1.77 -23.28
C ILE A 262 -0.68 -2.62 -22.15
N LEU A 263 -1.40 -3.65 -21.69
CA LEU A 263 -0.93 -4.61 -20.68
C LEU A 263 0.38 -5.28 -21.12
N LYS A 264 0.47 -5.70 -22.39
CA LYS A 264 1.71 -6.24 -22.97
C LYS A 264 2.85 -5.22 -22.98
N ARG A 265 2.59 -3.96 -23.37
CA ARG A 265 3.59 -2.87 -23.32
C ARG A 265 4.00 -2.49 -21.91
N MET A 266 3.09 -2.61 -20.95
CA MET A 266 3.35 -2.48 -19.51
C MET A 266 4.16 -3.66 -18.95
N LYS A 267 4.23 -4.76 -19.71
CA LYS A 267 4.81 -6.06 -19.33
C LYS A 267 4.06 -6.72 -18.18
N ARG A 268 2.72 -6.66 -18.18
CA ARG A 268 1.88 -7.34 -17.19
C ARG A 268 1.84 -8.85 -17.43
N ARG A 269 1.59 -9.61 -16.37
CA ARG A 269 1.48 -11.09 -16.38
C ARG A 269 0.10 -11.58 -16.83
N HIS A 270 -0.88 -10.69 -16.84
CA HIS A 270 -2.29 -11.00 -17.11
C HIS A 270 -2.80 -10.23 -18.33
N SER A 271 -3.76 -10.84 -19.03
CA SER A 271 -4.67 -10.19 -19.97
C SER A 271 -5.93 -9.68 -19.26
N SER A 272 -6.74 -8.91 -19.99
CA SER A 272 -8.05 -8.45 -19.51
C SER A 272 -8.99 -9.63 -19.23
N ALA A 273 -8.93 -10.67 -20.06
CA ALA A 273 -9.71 -11.89 -19.89
C ALA A 273 -9.31 -12.66 -18.63
N ASP A 274 -8.01 -12.75 -18.31
CA ASP A 274 -7.53 -13.41 -17.09
C ASP A 274 -8.05 -12.70 -15.83
N ALA A 275 -8.05 -11.37 -15.84
CA ALA A 275 -8.56 -10.58 -14.73
C ALA A 275 -10.06 -10.81 -14.51
N LEU A 276 -10.85 -10.83 -15.58
CA LEU A 276 -12.30 -11.11 -15.51
C LEU A 276 -12.59 -12.54 -15.05
N ALA A 277 -11.84 -13.53 -15.57
CA ALA A 277 -11.98 -14.92 -15.14
C ALA A 277 -11.75 -15.06 -13.63
N PHE A 278 -10.66 -14.46 -13.11
CA PHE A 278 -10.37 -14.45 -11.68
C PHE A 278 -11.48 -13.80 -10.85
N VAL A 279 -11.96 -12.62 -11.27
CA VAL A 279 -13.04 -11.90 -10.57
C VAL A 279 -14.32 -12.74 -10.52
N ASN A 280 -14.68 -13.39 -11.63
CA ASN A 280 -15.86 -14.25 -11.72
C ASN A 280 -15.73 -15.49 -10.82
N ASP A 281 -14.56 -16.13 -10.80
CA ASP A 281 -14.31 -17.26 -9.92
C ASP A 281 -14.38 -16.88 -8.44
N VAL A 282 -13.77 -15.74 -8.07
CA VAL A 282 -13.82 -15.24 -6.69
C VAL A 282 -15.25 -14.90 -6.28
N ARG A 283 -16.05 -14.27 -7.14
CA ARG A 283 -17.47 -13.99 -6.86
C ARG A 283 -18.30 -15.25 -6.71
N ARG A 284 -18.02 -16.27 -7.51
CA ARG A 284 -18.68 -17.58 -7.41
C ARG A 284 -18.37 -18.25 -6.06
N LEU A 285 -17.13 -18.14 -5.58
CA LEU A 285 -16.72 -18.67 -4.27
C LEU A 285 -17.29 -17.82 -3.12
N ARG A 286 -17.33 -16.49 -3.27
CA ARG A 286 -17.76 -15.56 -2.24
C ARG A 286 -18.49 -14.34 -2.82
N PRO A 287 -19.84 -14.39 -2.94
CA PRO A 287 -20.63 -13.35 -3.61
C PRO A 287 -20.49 -11.94 -3.04
N GLN A 288 -20.18 -11.82 -1.73
CA GLN A 288 -19.99 -10.55 -1.04
C GLN A 288 -18.60 -9.90 -1.27
N MET A 289 -17.75 -10.51 -2.11
CA MET A 289 -16.42 -9.97 -2.40
C MET A 289 -16.52 -8.60 -3.08
N SER A 290 -15.87 -7.60 -2.48
CA SER A 290 -15.60 -6.31 -3.12
C SER A 290 -14.21 -6.30 -3.75
N PHE A 291 -14.07 -5.55 -4.85
CA PHE A 291 -12.79 -5.38 -5.53
C PHE A 291 -12.40 -3.91 -5.57
N GLY A 292 -11.17 -3.65 -5.12
CA GLY A 292 -10.45 -2.45 -5.49
C GLY A 292 -9.49 -2.75 -6.63
N ALA A 293 -9.07 -1.72 -7.37
CA ALA A 293 -7.99 -1.86 -8.34
C ALA A 293 -7.21 -0.56 -8.54
N ASP A 294 -5.94 -0.71 -8.89
CA ASP A 294 -5.13 0.40 -9.41
C ASP A 294 -5.13 0.35 -10.94
N MET A 295 -5.48 1.47 -11.59
CA MET A 295 -5.40 1.63 -13.04
C MET A 295 -4.67 2.92 -13.42
N ILE A 296 -3.92 2.85 -14.52
CA ILE A 296 -3.14 3.96 -15.08
C ILE A 296 -3.85 4.41 -16.36
N ALA A 297 -4.20 5.69 -16.44
CA ALA A 297 -4.74 6.29 -17.65
C ALA A 297 -3.65 7.09 -18.38
N GLY A 298 -3.66 7.06 -19.70
CA GLY A 298 -2.72 7.81 -20.53
C GLY A 298 -1.34 7.18 -20.62
N PHE A 299 -1.25 5.85 -20.55
CA PHE A 299 0.02 5.16 -20.78
C PHE A 299 0.55 5.53 -22.19
N PRO A 300 1.89 5.58 -22.41
CA PRO A 300 2.44 5.90 -23.72
C PRO A 300 1.81 5.03 -24.81
N THR A 301 1.50 5.63 -25.97
CA THR A 301 0.85 4.97 -27.13
C THR A 301 -0.59 4.50 -26.94
N GLU A 302 -1.27 4.86 -25.84
CA GLU A 302 -2.69 4.55 -25.61
C GLU A 302 -3.59 5.31 -26.59
N SER A 303 -4.39 4.58 -27.38
CA SER A 303 -5.42 5.14 -28.26
C SER A 303 -6.75 5.33 -27.53
N GLU A 304 -7.72 5.97 -28.18
CA GLU A 304 -9.07 6.12 -27.60
C GLU A 304 -9.79 4.78 -27.42
N GLU A 305 -9.61 3.85 -28.36
CA GLU A 305 -10.15 2.50 -28.26
C GLU A 305 -9.54 1.71 -27.10
N MET A 306 -8.22 1.81 -26.91
CA MET A 306 -7.52 1.17 -25.79
C MET A 306 -7.99 1.77 -24.45
N PHE A 307 -8.21 3.07 -24.38
CA PHE A 307 -8.80 3.70 -23.20
C PHE A 307 -10.24 3.19 -22.94
N ALA A 308 -11.06 3.05 -23.98
CA ALA A 308 -12.40 2.51 -23.86
C ALA A 308 -12.40 1.05 -23.37
N ASN A 309 -11.41 0.24 -23.77
CA ASN A 309 -11.17 -1.10 -23.22
C ASN A 309 -10.87 -1.08 -21.71
N ALA A 310 -10.06 -0.12 -21.24
CA ALA A 310 -9.80 0.05 -19.81
C ALA A 310 -11.08 0.39 -19.02
N VAL A 311 -11.93 1.26 -19.57
CA VAL A 311 -13.25 1.58 -18.98
C VAL A 311 -14.12 0.32 -18.91
N ARG A 312 -14.24 -0.44 -20.01
CA ARG A 312 -15.01 -1.69 -20.06
C ARG A 312 -14.54 -2.70 -19.01
N LEU A 313 -13.24 -2.93 -18.88
CA LEU A 313 -12.72 -3.87 -17.88
C LEU A 313 -13.14 -3.46 -16.46
N ALA A 314 -13.03 -2.17 -16.12
CA ALA A 314 -13.42 -1.69 -14.79
C ALA A 314 -14.92 -1.92 -14.51
N GLU A 315 -15.76 -1.75 -15.53
CA GLU A 315 -17.21 -1.94 -15.45
C GLU A 315 -17.60 -3.42 -15.35
N GLU A 316 -17.07 -4.27 -16.23
CA GLU A 316 -17.33 -5.71 -16.24
C GLU A 316 -16.80 -6.39 -14.97
N ALA A 317 -15.61 -6.00 -14.51
CA ALA A 317 -15.07 -6.46 -13.24
C ALA A 317 -15.79 -5.83 -12.02
N ASN A 318 -16.69 -4.85 -12.21
CA ASN A 318 -17.38 -4.09 -11.17
C ASN A 318 -16.45 -3.69 -10.01
N ILE A 319 -15.43 -2.89 -10.34
CA ILE A 319 -14.42 -2.41 -9.39
C ILE A 319 -15.01 -1.29 -8.52
N ALA A 320 -15.48 -1.66 -7.32
CA ALA A 320 -16.07 -0.76 -6.35
C ALA A 320 -15.10 0.32 -5.82
N HIS A 321 -13.80 0.01 -5.76
CA HIS A 321 -12.77 0.93 -5.27
C HIS A 321 -11.68 1.14 -6.33
N LEU A 322 -11.99 1.93 -7.36
CA LEU A 322 -11.06 2.20 -8.46
C LEU A 322 -10.13 3.37 -8.16
N HIS A 323 -8.83 3.11 -8.02
CA HIS A 323 -7.80 4.14 -7.91
C HIS A 323 -7.16 4.41 -9.28
N VAL A 324 -7.36 5.64 -9.77
CA VAL A 324 -6.87 6.04 -11.09
C VAL A 324 -5.67 6.96 -10.97
N PHE A 325 -4.55 6.50 -11.52
CA PHE A 325 -3.31 7.27 -11.64
C PHE A 325 -3.17 7.80 -13.08
N PRO A 326 -2.95 9.12 -13.27
CA PRO A 326 -2.47 9.59 -14.55
C PRO A 326 -1.04 9.07 -14.74
N TYR A 327 -0.71 8.57 -15.94
CA TYR A 327 0.64 8.12 -16.22
C TYR A 327 1.65 9.24 -15.93
N SER A 328 2.70 8.89 -15.18
CA SER A 328 3.77 9.80 -14.78
C SER A 328 5.10 9.19 -15.21
N PRO A 329 5.77 9.72 -16.25
CA PRO A 329 7.05 9.18 -16.68
C PRO A 329 8.07 9.33 -15.57
N ARG A 330 8.78 8.22 -15.28
CA ARG A 330 9.83 8.19 -14.26
C ARG A 330 11.18 8.01 -14.96
N PRO A 331 12.19 8.85 -14.69
CA PRO A 331 13.51 8.70 -15.30
C PRO A 331 14.06 7.28 -15.12
N GLY A 332 14.65 6.73 -16.18
CA GLY A 332 15.23 5.39 -16.18
C GLY A 332 14.25 4.24 -16.47
N THR A 333 12.92 4.47 -16.51
CA THR A 333 11.97 3.41 -16.85
C THR A 333 11.83 3.22 -18.37
N PRO A 334 11.62 1.99 -18.87
CA PRO A 334 11.42 1.77 -20.30
C PRO A 334 10.26 2.57 -20.91
N ALA A 335 9.14 2.74 -20.19
CA ALA A 335 7.97 3.48 -20.66
C ALA A 335 8.24 4.99 -20.81
N ALA A 336 9.19 5.55 -20.06
CA ALA A 336 9.59 6.95 -20.23
C ALA A 336 10.26 7.24 -21.59
N ARG A 337 10.75 6.19 -22.29
CA ARG A 337 11.37 6.29 -23.62
C ARG A 337 10.39 6.04 -24.77
N MET A 338 9.16 5.63 -24.48
CA MET A 338 8.12 5.42 -25.49
C MET A 338 7.56 6.77 -26.00
N PRO A 339 6.88 6.82 -27.17
CA PRO A 339 6.16 8.01 -27.60
C PRO A 339 5.08 8.41 -26.58
N GLN A 340 5.29 9.56 -25.95
CA GLN A 340 4.42 10.06 -24.88
C GLN A 340 3.14 10.67 -25.46
N LEU A 341 2.06 10.60 -24.69
CA LEU A 341 0.83 11.34 -24.98
C LEU A 341 0.91 12.76 -24.44
N ASP A 342 0.10 13.65 -24.99
CA ASP A 342 -0.06 15.00 -24.46
C ASP A 342 -0.58 14.98 -23.02
N ARG A 343 -0.05 15.89 -22.18
CA ARG A 343 -0.39 15.92 -20.75
C ARG A 343 -1.84 16.27 -20.48
N ALA A 344 -2.48 17.08 -21.34
CA ALA A 344 -3.90 17.40 -21.20
C ALA A 344 -4.76 16.16 -21.51
N LEU A 345 -4.40 15.39 -22.54
CA LEU A 345 -5.08 14.13 -22.86
C LEU A 345 -4.96 13.10 -21.72
N VAL A 346 -3.77 12.92 -21.14
CA VAL A 346 -3.57 12.02 -19.98
C VAL A 346 -4.46 12.43 -18.80
N LYS A 347 -4.58 13.73 -18.54
CA LYS A 347 -5.43 14.26 -17.45
C LYS A 347 -6.91 14.06 -17.74
N GLU A 348 -7.34 14.30 -18.97
CA GLU A 348 -8.73 14.12 -19.43
C GLU A 348 -9.17 12.65 -19.30
N ARG A 349 -8.36 11.71 -19.79
CA ARG A 349 -8.62 10.26 -19.64
C ARG A 349 -8.65 9.81 -18.18
N ALA A 350 -7.70 10.30 -17.37
CA ALA A 350 -7.71 10.02 -15.94
C ALA A 350 -8.98 10.57 -15.26
N ALA A 351 -9.50 11.72 -15.68
CA ALA A 351 -10.76 12.27 -15.16
C ALA A 351 -11.97 11.41 -15.57
N ARG A 352 -12.04 10.97 -16.83
CA ARG A 352 -13.10 10.08 -17.32
C ARG A 352 -13.10 8.72 -16.62
N LEU A 353 -11.94 8.10 -16.45
CA LEU A 353 -11.85 6.81 -15.73
C LEU A 353 -12.20 6.96 -14.24
N ARG A 354 -11.88 8.11 -13.61
CA ARG A 354 -12.36 8.41 -12.24
C ARG A 354 -13.87 8.58 -12.18
N ALA A 355 -14.50 9.18 -13.19
CA ALA A 355 -15.96 9.29 -13.25
C ALA A 355 -16.61 7.90 -13.34
N THR A 356 -16.05 6.98 -14.14
CA THR A 356 -16.45 5.56 -14.13
C THR A 356 -16.29 4.94 -12.74
N GLY A 357 -15.12 5.13 -12.10
CA GLY A 357 -14.87 4.64 -10.74
C GLY A 357 -15.87 5.19 -9.72
N HIS A 358 -16.26 6.46 -9.82
CA HIS A 358 -17.28 7.05 -8.96
C HIS A 358 -18.64 6.39 -9.16
N ARG A 359 -19.06 6.16 -10.41
CA ARG A 359 -20.33 5.48 -10.73
C ARG A 359 -20.36 4.05 -10.19
N LEU A 360 -19.27 3.30 -10.36
CA LEU A 360 -19.14 1.93 -9.82
C LEU A 360 -19.15 1.93 -8.29
N HIS A 361 -18.49 2.90 -7.67
CA HIS A 361 -18.52 3.05 -6.21
C HIS A 361 -19.94 3.34 -5.70
N GLN A 362 -20.69 4.24 -6.35
CA GLN A 362 -22.09 4.52 -5.99
C GLN A 362 -22.95 3.26 -6.10
N SER A 363 -22.86 2.54 -7.23
CA SER A 363 -23.58 1.27 -7.40
C SER A 363 -23.24 0.25 -6.33
N HIS A 364 -22.00 0.23 -5.85
CA HIS A 364 -21.59 -0.61 -4.73
C HIS A 364 -22.22 -0.17 -3.41
N LEU A 365 -22.24 1.13 -3.12
CA LEU A 365 -22.89 1.67 -1.91
C LEU A 365 -24.41 1.42 -1.92
N ASP A 366 -25.07 1.63 -3.05
CA ASP A 366 -26.49 1.35 -3.26
C ASP A 366 -26.82 -0.11 -2.90
N GLY A 367 -25.98 -1.04 -3.37
CA GLY A 367 -26.12 -2.48 -3.09
C GLY A 367 -25.87 -2.87 -1.63
N MET A 368 -25.32 -1.98 -0.80
CA MET A 368 -25.12 -2.22 0.63
C MET A 368 -26.29 -1.74 1.50
N VAL A 369 -27.18 -0.88 0.98
CA VAL A 369 -28.33 -0.38 1.74
C VAL A 369 -29.27 -1.52 2.11
N GLY A 370 -29.71 -1.54 3.38
CA GLY A 370 -30.55 -2.58 3.95
C GLY A 370 -29.79 -3.83 4.41
N THR A 371 -28.48 -3.92 4.16
CA THR A 371 -27.67 -5.07 4.61
C THR A 371 -27.19 -4.88 6.05
N GLN A 372 -26.97 -6.00 6.74
CA GLN A 372 -26.32 -6.03 8.05
C GLN A 372 -24.81 -6.24 7.89
N GLN A 373 -24.01 -5.39 8.52
CA GLN A 373 -22.55 -5.37 8.36
C GLN A 373 -21.84 -5.40 9.72
N TRP A 374 -20.71 -6.11 9.77
CA TRP A 374 -19.75 -5.98 10.86
C TRP A 374 -18.77 -4.87 10.55
N LEU A 375 -18.62 -3.93 11.48
CA LEU A 375 -17.80 -2.74 11.35
C LEU A 375 -16.57 -2.84 12.24
N LEU A 376 -15.42 -2.35 11.76
CA LEU A 376 -14.24 -2.07 12.59
C LEU A 376 -14.09 -0.55 12.68
N VAL A 377 -14.24 0.00 13.89
CA VAL A 377 -14.23 1.45 14.13
C VAL A 377 -12.80 2.00 14.12
N GLU A 378 -12.55 3.01 13.29
CA GLU A 378 -11.28 3.71 13.14
C GLU A 378 -11.13 4.87 14.14
N ASN A 379 -9.94 5.48 14.20
CA ASN A 379 -9.64 6.58 15.13
C ASN A 379 -10.21 7.95 14.70
N ASN A 380 -11.00 8.02 13.63
CA ASN A 380 -11.41 9.27 12.98
C ASN A 380 -12.94 9.41 12.82
N GLY A 381 -13.72 8.70 13.63
CA GLY A 381 -15.19 8.74 13.54
C GLY A 381 -15.77 8.02 12.33
N LEU A 382 -14.95 7.22 11.63
CA LEU A 382 -15.36 6.32 10.56
C LEU A 382 -15.14 4.86 10.99
N ALA A 383 -15.74 3.94 10.28
CA ALA A 383 -15.50 2.52 10.40
C ALA A 383 -15.40 1.87 9.02
N HIS A 384 -14.89 0.64 8.96
CA HIS A 384 -14.91 -0.15 7.73
C HIS A 384 -15.69 -1.46 7.91
N THR A 385 -16.50 -1.77 6.91
CA THR A 385 -17.15 -3.07 6.77
C THR A 385 -16.14 -4.18 6.47
N GLU A 386 -16.61 -5.43 6.45
CA GLU A 386 -15.81 -6.58 6.02
C GLU A 386 -15.33 -6.45 4.57
N ASN A 387 -16.13 -5.89 3.67
CA ASN A 387 -15.74 -5.66 2.27
C ASN A 387 -15.00 -4.33 2.04
N PHE A 388 -14.52 -3.69 3.12
CA PHE A 388 -13.68 -2.48 3.11
C PHE A 388 -14.40 -1.18 2.76
N THR A 389 -15.72 -1.15 2.88
CA THR A 389 -16.52 0.06 2.62
C THR A 389 -16.55 0.96 3.85
N LEU A 390 -16.39 2.26 3.64
CA LEU A 390 -16.43 3.27 4.70
C LEU A 390 -17.84 3.43 5.25
N VAL A 391 -17.95 3.59 6.57
CA VAL A 391 -19.20 3.83 7.29
C VAL A 391 -19.01 4.95 8.30
N ALA A 392 -19.98 5.84 8.43
CA ALA A 392 -20.01 6.80 9.52
C ALA A 392 -20.09 6.07 10.88
N ALA A 393 -19.24 6.45 11.82
CA ALA A 393 -19.13 5.80 13.14
C ALA A 393 -18.87 6.83 14.25
N ALA A 394 -19.40 8.04 14.09
CA ALA A 394 -19.23 9.10 15.08
C ALA A 394 -19.79 8.64 16.44
N GLY A 395 -18.99 8.82 17.50
CA GLY A 395 -19.37 8.43 18.86
C GLY A 395 -19.07 6.97 19.23
N LEU A 396 -18.65 6.12 18.28
CA LEU A 396 -18.24 4.76 18.59
C LEU A 396 -16.79 4.69 19.07
N ALA A 397 -16.50 3.75 19.98
CA ALA A 397 -15.16 3.53 20.49
C ALA A 397 -14.23 2.96 19.40
N PRO A 398 -13.06 3.57 19.14
CA PRO A 398 -12.08 3.01 18.20
C PRO A 398 -11.67 1.58 18.58
N ARG A 399 -11.30 0.77 17.57
CA ARG A 399 -10.95 -0.67 17.69
C ARG A 399 -12.07 -1.61 18.09
N SER A 400 -13.29 -1.11 18.31
CA SER A 400 -14.45 -1.96 18.56
C SER A 400 -14.92 -2.63 17.27
N PHE A 401 -15.51 -3.83 17.43
CA PHE A 401 -16.37 -4.44 16.42
C PHE A 401 -17.80 -4.19 16.82
N VAL A 402 -18.57 -3.64 15.89
CA VAL A 402 -20.01 -3.44 16.08
C VAL A 402 -20.76 -3.99 14.88
N GLN A 403 -21.99 -4.39 15.10
CA GLN A 403 -22.90 -4.78 14.06
C GLN A 403 -23.92 -3.67 13.82
N ALA A 404 -24.14 -3.35 12.54
CA ALA A 404 -25.07 -2.31 12.16
C ALA A 404 -25.82 -2.67 10.87
N VAL A 405 -27.03 -2.15 10.75
CA VAL A 405 -27.78 -2.15 9.50
C VAL A 405 -27.43 -0.88 8.74
N ILE A 406 -27.08 -1.02 7.47
CA ILE A 406 -26.79 0.10 6.58
C ILE A 406 -28.11 0.74 6.14
N THR A 407 -28.28 2.02 6.42
CA THR A 407 -29.56 2.73 6.17
C THR A 407 -29.51 3.64 4.94
N GLY A 408 -28.32 4.01 4.47
CA GLY A 408 -28.12 4.90 3.33
C GLY A 408 -26.64 5.19 3.09
N HIS A 409 -26.35 6.21 2.28
CA HIS A 409 -25.01 6.75 2.08
C HIS A 409 -25.03 8.17 1.51
N ASN A 410 -23.93 8.90 1.70
CA ASN A 410 -23.72 10.21 1.08
C ASN A 410 -22.83 10.17 -0.19
N GLY A 411 -22.57 8.95 -0.69
CA GLY A 411 -21.70 8.72 -1.85
C GLY A 411 -20.20 8.70 -1.56
N LYS A 412 -19.80 8.91 -0.30
CA LYS A 412 -18.41 8.75 0.18
C LYS A 412 -18.30 7.67 1.26
N HIS A 413 -19.30 7.58 2.13
CA HIS A 413 -19.41 6.53 3.14
C HIS A 413 -20.88 6.18 3.35
N LEU A 414 -21.11 4.99 3.89
CA LEU A 414 -22.40 4.50 4.33
C LEU A 414 -22.85 5.20 5.62
N ASP A 415 -24.16 5.28 5.78
CA ASP A 415 -24.84 5.61 7.03
C ASP A 415 -25.39 4.33 7.65
N MET A 416 -25.49 4.30 8.98
CA MET A 416 -25.80 3.06 9.70
C MET A 416 -26.64 3.30 10.94
N GLN A 417 -27.32 2.23 11.36
CA GLN A 417 -28.02 2.13 12.63
C GLN A 417 -27.54 0.86 13.34
N LEU A 418 -27.08 1.00 14.59
CA LEU A 418 -26.64 -0.13 15.41
C LEU A 418 -27.77 -1.16 15.57
N THR A 419 -27.41 -2.45 15.57
CA THR A 419 -28.36 -3.49 15.93
C THR A 419 -28.62 -3.47 17.45
N ALA A 420 -29.81 -3.90 17.87
CA ALA A 420 -30.24 -3.83 19.27
C ALA A 420 -29.34 -4.58 20.28
N ALA A 421 -28.45 -5.46 19.80
CA ALA A 421 -27.50 -6.20 20.64
C ALA A 421 -26.26 -5.37 21.05
N ASP A 422 -25.92 -4.31 20.30
CA ASP A 422 -24.73 -3.48 20.53
C ASP A 422 -25.10 -2.04 20.99
N ALA A 423 -26.38 -1.76 21.24
CA ALA A 423 -26.88 -0.46 21.70
C ALA A 423 -26.91 -0.31 23.24
N ALA A 424 -26.45 -1.33 23.97
CA ALA A 424 -26.34 -1.39 25.43
C ALA A 424 -24.87 -1.58 25.82
#